data_AF-A0A7S3BVS5-F1
#
_entry.id   AF-A0A7S3BVS5-F1
#
_cell.length_a   1.000
_cell.length_b   1.000
_cell.length_c   1.000
_cell.angle_alpha   90.00
_cell.angle_beta   90.00
_cell.angle_gamma   90.00
#
_symmetry.space_group_name_H-M   'P 1'
#
loop_
_entity.id
_entity.type
_entity.pdbx_description
1 polymer ?
#
loop_
_entity_poly.entity_id
_entity_poly.type
_entity_poly.pdbx_seq_one_letter_code
_entity_poly.pdbx_strand_id
1 'polypeptide(L)'
;TASLISQPHAASTIRHRSQQHPRRGSVRLTMSSLQGVATPHSTFLPPPSGPANCSLVKSFFTRQGIIAIAALIFLVWTAVRVRLGREKRDLKTFIADVSKQGGQQMMGGVMMVLLGLHLSEGGLSPLAWYGAQYPFEIVLTTTFTGFLRKWIERTARDWQLRTRWDWLAPYALVGQYGPNPGDFRCSWYAHQFVQAILLIGLPARVVSLGLIMGSLTLLPAALSPVSLLARAWYFSGLTCDQQTVFILYLIPLSGDALQFIIIDKLQAFGGFPQRSAFPVDSDTDDPGAGSTQLAGRKLLSSSTSTGPAANELR
;
A
#
# COMPACT_ATOMS: atom_id res chain seq x y z
N THR A 1 27.13 -51.50 -31.65
CA THR A 1 28.14 -50.41 -31.62
C THR A 1 28.17 -49.90 -30.19
N ALA A 2 28.94 -50.57 -29.32
CA ALA A 2 30.29 -50.16 -28.87
C ALA A 2 30.26 -48.76 -28.21
N SER A 3 30.75 -48.46 -27.01
CA SER A 3 31.51 -49.12 -25.93
C SER A 3 31.50 -48.06 -24.79
N LEU A 4 31.13 -48.37 -23.54
CA LEU A 4 32.08 -48.66 -22.44
C LEU A 4 33.06 -47.50 -22.09
N ILE A 5 32.96 -47.00 -20.85
CA ILE A 5 34.05 -46.85 -19.83
C ILE A 5 34.24 -45.47 -19.15
N SER A 6 34.22 -45.55 -17.81
CA SER A 6 35.02 -44.85 -16.76
C SER A 6 34.58 -43.52 -16.15
N GLN A 7 34.33 -43.62 -14.83
CA GLN A 7 34.63 -42.63 -13.76
C GLN A 7 36.17 -42.56 -13.50
N PRO A 8 36.72 -42.07 -12.36
CA PRO A 8 36.51 -40.86 -11.52
C PRO A 8 37.85 -40.11 -11.20
N HIS A 9 37.74 -39.07 -10.34
CA HIS A 9 38.75 -38.45 -9.43
C HIS A 9 39.97 -37.67 -9.96
N ALA A 10 40.09 -36.42 -9.50
CA ALA A 10 41.33 -35.93 -8.89
C ALA A 10 41.05 -34.75 -7.95
N ALA A 11 41.51 -34.88 -6.71
CA ALA A 11 41.66 -33.81 -5.73
C ALA A 11 42.90 -32.97 -6.05
N SER A 12 42.90 -31.68 -5.67
CA SER A 12 44.13 -31.00 -5.30
C SER A 12 43.94 -30.20 -4.02
N THR A 13 44.77 -30.54 -3.07
CA THR A 13 44.94 -29.91 -1.77
C THR A 13 46.11 -28.93 -1.89
N ILE A 14 45.92 -27.66 -1.56
CA ILE A 14 47.03 -26.81 -1.09
C ILE A 14 46.60 -26.12 0.20
N ARG A 15 47.43 -26.34 1.22
CA ARG A 15 47.39 -25.80 2.59
C ARG A 15 48.10 -24.43 2.67
N HIS A 16 47.88 -23.81 3.84
CA HIS A 16 48.62 -22.74 4.54
C HIS A 16 48.12 -21.30 4.31
N ARG A 17 47.34 -20.73 5.25
CA ARG A 17 47.69 -20.22 6.61
C ARG A 17 48.42 -18.87 6.54
N SER A 18 47.68 -17.79 6.75
CA SER A 18 48.13 -16.75 7.68
C SER A 18 46.92 -16.11 8.37
N GLN A 19 46.99 -16.12 9.70
CA GLN A 19 46.14 -15.35 10.60
C GLN A 19 46.47 -13.87 10.42
N GLN A 20 45.47 -13.01 10.26
CA GLN A 20 45.57 -11.65 10.77
C GLN A 20 44.24 -11.25 11.41
N HIS A 21 44.32 -10.99 12.72
CA HIS A 21 43.28 -10.37 13.53
C HIS A 21 42.90 -9.00 12.95
N PRO A 22 41.60 -8.64 12.88
CA PRO A 22 41.22 -7.25 12.74
C PRO A 22 41.55 -6.53 14.06
N ARG A 23 42.59 -5.69 14.02
CA ARG A 23 42.94 -4.76 15.10
C ARG A 23 41.73 -3.86 15.38
N ARG A 24 41.32 -3.79 16.65
CA ARG A 24 40.46 -2.74 17.20
C ARG A 24 41.11 -1.38 16.89
N GLY A 25 40.55 -0.66 15.92
CA GLY A 25 40.83 0.76 15.74
C GLY A 25 40.19 1.53 16.89
N SER A 26 40.99 1.88 17.90
CA SER A 26 40.62 2.86 18.92
C SER A 26 40.66 4.24 18.26
N VAL A 27 39.50 4.75 17.86
CA VAL A 27 39.36 6.15 17.41
C VAL A 27 39.50 7.04 18.64
N ARG A 28 40.68 7.64 18.80
CA ARG A 28 40.96 8.66 19.81
C ARG A 28 40.46 9.99 19.25
N LEU A 29 39.31 10.46 19.73
CA LEU A 29 38.83 11.82 19.47
C LEU A 29 39.70 12.80 20.27
N THR A 30 40.69 13.39 19.62
CA THR A 30 41.37 14.59 20.12
C THR A 30 40.42 15.78 19.97
N MET A 31 39.91 16.29 21.09
CA MET A 31 39.31 17.63 21.16
C MET A 31 40.42 18.65 21.03
N SER A 32 40.58 19.22 19.83
CA SER A 32 41.40 20.41 19.63
C SER A 32 40.61 21.62 20.10
N SER A 33 41.04 22.20 21.21
CA SER A 33 40.68 23.53 21.68
C SER A 33 41.12 24.56 20.64
N LEU A 34 40.17 25.10 19.86
CA LEU A 34 40.38 26.29 19.04
C LEU A 34 40.09 27.53 19.87
N GLN A 35 41.14 28.09 20.46
CA GLN A 35 41.17 29.46 20.95
C GLN A 35 41.41 30.41 19.77
N GLY A 36 40.50 31.37 19.61
CA GLY A 36 40.80 32.76 19.25
C GLY A 36 41.44 33.04 17.89
N VAL A 37 40.60 33.23 16.86
CA VAL A 37 40.91 34.18 15.77
C VAL A 37 39.72 35.13 15.66
N ALA A 38 39.94 36.37 16.07
CA ALA A 38 39.01 37.46 15.89
C ALA A 38 39.03 37.91 14.42
N THR A 39 37.95 37.62 13.68
CA THR A 39 37.67 38.26 12.38
C THR A 39 36.67 39.40 12.57
N PRO A 40 36.91 40.57 11.96
CA PRO A 40 36.04 41.74 12.08
C PRO A 40 34.83 41.65 11.13
N HIS A 41 33.70 42.17 11.60
CA HIS A 41 32.49 42.50 10.83
C HIS A 41 31.97 41.42 9.88
N SER A 42 31.57 40.28 10.44
CA SER A 42 30.50 39.50 9.82
C SER A 42 29.18 40.21 10.15
N THR A 43 28.50 40.71 9.12
CA THR A 43 27.11 41.16 9.18
C THR A 43 26.31 40.03 9.80
N PHE A 44 25.99 40.17 11.09
CA PHE A 44 25.16 39.23 11.83
C PHE A 44 23.81 39.18 11.10
N LEU A 45 23.62 38.16 10.28
CA LEU A 45 22.29 37.66 10.00
C LEU A 45 21.63 37.47 11.37
N PRO A 46 20.39 37.94 11.56
CA PRO A 46 19.68 37.69 12.80
C PRO A 46 19.73 36.18 13.08
N PRO A 47 19.86 35.78 14.35
CA PRO A 47 19.81 34.36 14.71
C PRO A 47 18.60 33.73 14.02
N PRO A 48 18.73 32.49 13.46
CA PRO A 48 17.61 31.83 12.81
C PRO A 48 16.43 31.94 13.74
N SER A 49 15.36 32.55 13.23
CA SER A 49 14.12 32.81 13.95
C SER A 49 13.80 31.58 14.81
N GLY A 50 13.48 31.82 16.08
CA GLY A 50 13.06 30.77 17.00
C GLY A 50 12.05 29.81 16.36
N PRO A 51 11.95 28.58 16.87
CA PRO A 51 11.30 27.48 16.18
C PRO A 51 9.97 27.91 15.56
N ALA A 52 9.88 27.73 14.25
CA ALA A 52 8.84 28.35 13.47
C ALA A 52 7.50 27.66 13.77
N ASN A 53 6.55 28.41 14.34
CA ASN A 53 5.20 27.92 14.64
C ASN A 53 4.38 27.86 13.34
N CYS A 54 4.55 26.79 12.58
CA CYS A 54 3.89 26.62 11.29
C CYS A 54 2.44 26.16 11.47
N SER A 55 1.52 26.78 10.73
CA SER A 55 0.10 26.40 10.74
C SER A 55 -0.13 25.10 9.93
N LEU A 56 -0.14 23.95 10.60
CA LEU A 56 -0.43 22.64 9.99
C LEU A 56 -1.80 22.58 9.29
N VAL A 57 -2.86 23.08 9.95
CA VAL A 57 -4.24 22.93 9.45
C VAL A 57 -4.46 23.69 8.13
N LYS A 58 -4.04 24.96 8.07
CA LYS A 58 -4.14 25.77 6.84
C LYS A 58 -3.38 25.14 5.68
N SER A 59 -2.12 24.74 5.91
CA SER A 59 -1.27 24.13 4.87
C SER A 59 -1.82 22.77 4.42
N PHE A 60 -2.44 22.01 5.32
CA PHE A 60 -3.12 20.77 4.98
C PHE A 60 -4.34 21.01 4.07
N PHE A 61 -5.22 21.97 4.37
CA PHE A 61 -6.35 22.29 3.50
C PHE A 61 -5.89 22.77 2.11
N THR A 62 -4.86 23.61 2.05
CA THR A 62 -4.26 24.02 0.78
C THR A 62 -3.76 22.82 -0.03
N ARG A 63 -3.06 21.88 0.62
CA ARG A 63 -2.62 20.63 -0.02
C ARG A 63 -3.80 19.81 -0.56
N GLN A 64 -4.86 19.63 0.24
CA GLN A 64 -6.05 18.88 -0.20
C GLN A 64 -6.72 19.54 -1.40
N GLY A 65 -6.79 20.88 -1.43
CA GLY A 65 -7.28 21.63 -2.57
C GLY A 65 -6.44 21.40 -3.84
N ILE A 66 -5.11 21.43 -3.72
CA ILE A 66 -4.19 21.16 -4.84
C ILE A 66 -4.39 19.73 -5.38
N ILE A 67 -4.49 18.74 -4.49
CA ILE A 67 -4.73 17.34 -4.87
C ILE A 67 -6.08 17.20 -5.59
N ALA A 68 -7.13 17.86 -5.08
CA ALA A 68 -8.45 17.83 -5.70
C ALA A 68 -8.45 18.45 -7.11
N ILE A 69 -7.76 19.58 -7.29
CA ILE A 69 -7.58 20.23 -8.60
C ILE A 69 -6.81 19.31 -9.55
N ALA A 70 -5.70 18.73 -9.10
CA ALA A 70 -4.91 17.80 -9.91
C ALA A 70 -5.74 16.58 -10.33
N ALA A 71 -6.49 15.99 -9.40
CA ALA A 71 -7.39 14.87 -9.69
C ALA A 71 -8.45 15.25 -10.74
N LEU A 72 -9.05 16.44 -10.63
CA LEU A 72 -10.02 16.94 -11.61
C LEU A 72 -9.39 17.11 -13.01
N ILE A 73 -8.18 17.66 -13.09
CA ILE A 73 -7.44 17.79 -14.35
C ILE A 73 -7.17 16.41 -14.96
N PHE A 74 -6.72 15.43 -14.16
CA PHE A 74 -6.51 14.06 -14.62
C PHE A 74 -7.81 13.38 -15.08
N LEU A 75 -8.93 13.62 -14.39
CA LEU A 75 -10.26 13.14 -14.80
C LEU A 75 -10.65 13.70 -16.17
N VAL A 76 -10.53 15.03 -16.36
CA VAL A 76 -10.84 15.70 -17.63
C VAL A 76 -9.94 15.18 -18.75
N TRP A 77 -8.64 15.09 -18.50
CA TRP A 77 -7.66 14.55 -19.45
C TRP A 77 -8.00 13.11 -19.87
N THR A 78 -8.34 12.26 -18.90
CA THR A 78 -8.71 10.87 -19.15
C THR A 78 -10.01 10.79 -19.95
N ALA A 79 -11.01 11.60 -19.62
CA ALA A 79 -12.27 11.65 -20.37
C ALA A 79 -12.05 12.06 -21.83
N VAL A 80 -11.15 13.01 -22.09
CA VAL A 80 -10.75 13.38 -23.46
C VAL A 80 -10.07 12.20 -24.16
N ARG A 81 -9.13 11.51 -23.51
CA ARG A 81 -8.46 10.35 -24.13
C ARG A 81 -9.39 9.18 -24.42
N VAL A 82 -10.39 8.94 -23.57
CA VAL A 82 -11.44 7.94 -23.81
C VAL A 82 -12.26 8.32 -25.04
N ARG A 83 -12.68 9.59 -25.16
CA ARG A 83 -13.41 10.08 -26.35
C ARG A 83 -12.59 9.97 -27.63
N LEU A 84 -11.26 10.13 -27.54
CA LEU A 84 -10.34 9.99 -28.68
C LEU A 84 -9.96 8.52 -28.97
N GLY A 85 -10.51 7.54 -28.25
CA GLY A 85 -10.18 6.11 -28.42
C GLY A 85 -8.74 5.74 -28.03
N ARG A 86 -8.01 6.63 -27.35
CA ARG A 86 -6.62 6.41 -26.90
C ARG A 86 -6.54 5.73 -25.53
N GLU A 87 -7.65 5.68 -24.82
CA GLU A 87 -7.78 5.06 -23.50
C GLU A 87 -8.96 4.11 -23.51
N LYS A 88 -8.74 2.85 -23.12
CA LYS A 88 -9.78 1.80 -23.11
C LYS A 88 -10.43 1.62 -21.74
N ARG A 89 -9.89 2.25 -20.69
CA ARG A 89 -10.45 2.20 -19.34
C ARG A 89 -11.82 2.87 -19.31
N ASP A 90 -12.77 2.21 -18.66
CA ASP A 90 -14.10 2.78 -18.42
C ASP A 90 -13.98 3.98 -17.46
N LEU A 91 -14.55 5.12 -17.88
CA LEU A 91 -14.52 6.37 -17.13
C LEU A 91 -15.21 6.22 -15.78
N LYS A 92 -16.28 5.41 -15.67
CA LYS A 92 -16.99 5.19 -14.40
C LYS A 92 -16.11 4.46 -13.39
N THR A 93 -15.46 3.39 -13.85
CA THR A 93 -14.47 2.63 -13.08
C THR A 93 -13.32 3.53 -12.61
N PHE A 94 -12.80 4.39 -13.49
CA PHE A 94 -11.73 5.31 -13.13
C PHE A 94 -12.15 6.33 -12.06
N ILE A 95 -13.33 6.95 -12.20
CA ILE A 95 -13.88 7.87 -11.20
C ILE A 95 -14.05 7.15 -9.85
N ALA A 96 -14.53 5.90 -9.87
CA ALA A 96 -14.71 5.09 -8.68
C ALA A 96 -13.38 4.70 -7.99
N ASP A 97 -12.30 4.47 -8.75
CA ASP A 97 -10.97 4.27 -8.19
C ASP A 97 -10.46 5.54 -7.52
N VAL A 98 -10.55 6.69 -8.21
CA VAL A 98 -10.11 7.99 -7.71
C VAL A 98 -10.87 8.37 -6.43
N SER A 99 -12.19 8.19 -6.39
CA SER A 99 -12.99 8.51 -5.21
C SER A 99 -12.65 7.64 -4.00
N LYS A 100 -12.41 6.34 -4.20
CA LYS A 100 -11.99 5.43 -3.11
C LYS A 100 -10.63 5.80 -2.56
N GLN A 101 -9.65 6.05 -3.43
CA GLN A 101 -8.31 6.47 -3.02
C GLN A 101 -8.36 7.83 -2.31
N GLY A 102 -9.11 8.79 -2.86
CA GLY A 102 -9.32 10.10 -2.26
C GLY A 102 -9.96 10.00 -0.87
N GLY A 103 -11.00 9.19 -0.72
CA GLY A 103 -11.65 8.96 0.59
C GLY A 103 -10.72 8.32 1.62
N GLN A 104 -9.96 7.30 1.22
CA GLN A 104 -8.97 6.66 2.09
C GLN A 104 -7.87 7.63 2.51
N GLN A 105 -7.33 8.43 1.58
CA GLN A 105 -6.27 9.41 1.85
C GLN A 105 -6.76 10.58 2.70
N MET A 106 -7.96 11.10 2.43
CA MET A 106 -8.57 12.18 3.20
C MET A 106 -8.77 11.78 4.66
N MET A 107 -9.41 10.64 4.92
CA MET A 107 -9.69 10.19 6.29
C MET A 107 -8.39 10.05 7.10
N GLY A 108 -7.36 9.49 6.48
CA GLY A 108 -6.06 9.36 7.12
C GLY A 108 -5.32 10.65 7.35
N GLY A 109 -5.31 11.53 6.35
CA GLY A 109 -4.73 12.85 6.49
C GLY A 109 -5.36 13.61 7.66
N VAL A 110 -6.68 13.52 7.82
CA VAL A 110 -7.39 14.11 8.97
C VAL A 110 -6.94 13.49 10.29
N MET A 111 -6.91 12.16 10.42
CA MET A 111 -6.47 11.50 11.66
C MET A 111 -5.03 11.85 12.02
N MET A 112 -4.16 11.93 11.02
CA MET A 112 -2.77 12.34 11.17
C MET A 112 -2.65 13.78 11.65
N VAL A 113 -3.40 14.71 11.06
CA VAL A 113 -3.43 16.10 11.53
C VAL A 113 -3.92 16.18 12.97
N LEU A 114 -4.98 15.46 13.32
CA LEU A 114 -5.50 15.42 14.69
C LEU A 114 -4.47 14.87 15.68
N LEU A 115 -3.76 13.80 15.31
CA LEU A 115 -2.69 13.25 16.13
C LEU A 115 -1.54 14.26 16.30
N GLY A 116 -1.11 14.91 15.22
CA GLY A 116 -0.05 15.93 15.28
C GLY A 116 -0.43 17.13 16.15
N LEU A 117 -1.70 17.54 16.12
CA LEU A 117 -2.22 18.59 17.02
C LEU A 117 -2.19 18.12 18.48
N HIS A 118 -2.67 16.91 18.77
CA HIS A 118 -2.63 16.36 20.13
C HIS A 118 -1.19 16.25 20.67
N LEU A 119 -0.25 15.76 19.87
CA LEU A 119 1.15 15.62 20.27
C LEU A 119 1.87 16.97 20.43
N SER A 120 1.36 18.05 19.82
CA SER A 120 1.97 19.38 19.94
C SER A 120 1.88 19.97 21.35
N GLU A 121 0.97 19.46 22.18
CA GLU A 121 0.92 19.76 23.63
C GLU A 121 2.24 19.40 24.33
N GLY A 122 3.03 18.48 23.77
CA GLY A 122 4.37 18.11 24.24
C GLY A 122 5.51 19.07 23.86
N GLY A 123 5.21 20.24 23.29
CA GLY A 123 6.17 21.34 23.09
C GLY A 123 6.88 21.40 21.72
N LEU A 124 6.60 20.48 20.79
CA LEU A 124 7.06 20.55 19.40
C LEU A 124 5.93 21.01 18.48
N SER A 125 6.26 21.59 17.31
CA SER A 125 5.24 22.08 16.38
C SER A 125 4.38 20.93 15.81
N PRO A 126 3.07 21.15 15.57
CA PRO A 126 2.20 20.13 14.98
C PRO A 126 2.71 19.62 13.63
N LEU A 127 3.33 20.49 12.84
CA LEU A 127 3.90 20.14 11.54
C LEU A 127 5.08 19.17 11.67
N ALA A 128 5.94 19.37 12.66
CA ALA A 128 7.06 18.46 12.94
C ALA A 128 6.55 17.07 13.38
N TRP A 129 5.51 17.03 14.22
CA TRP A 129 4.87 15.77 14.59
C TRP A 129 4.25 15.07 13.39
N TYR A 130 3.50 15.80 12.56
CA TYR A 130 2.91 15.26 11.32
C TYR A 130 4.00 14.66 10.40
N GLY A 131 5.10 15.39 10.18
CA GLY A 131 6.21 14.92 9.34
C GLY A 131 6.93 13.71 9.93
N ALA A 132 6.98 13.60 11.25
CA ALA A 132 7.61 12.46 11.92
C ALA A 132 6.78 11.18 11.85
N GLN A 133 5.47 11.27 12.04
CA GLN A 133 4.60 10.09 12.04
C GLN A 133 4.29 9.57 10.63
N TYR A 134 4.32 10.44 9.60
CA TYR A 134 3.97 10.10 8.21
C TYR A 134 4.65 8.86 7.62
N PRO A 135 5.98 8.72 7.63
CA PRO A 135 6.64 7.55 7.05
C PRO A 135 6.27 6.24 7.77
N PHE A 136 6.12 6.27 9.09
CA PHE A 136 5.71 5.09 9.86
C PHE A 136 4.26 4.73 9.58
N GLU A 137 3.39 5.74 9.54
CA GLU A 137 1.97 5.53 9.28
C GLU A 137 1.73 4.88 7.93
N ILE A 138 2.40 5.34 6.87
CA ILE A 138 2.29 4.72 5.53
C ILE A 138 2.68 3.25 5.57
N VAL A 139 3.84 2.92 6.14
CA VAL A 139 4.36 1.55 6.12
C VAL A 139 3.45 0.60 6.89
N LEU A 140 3.05 1.01 8.10
CA LEU A 140 2.14 0.25 8.95
C LEU A 140 0.75 0.13 8.30
N THR A 141 0.15 1.23 7.87
CA THR A 141 -1.18 1.25 7.25
C THR A 141 -1.21 0.42 5.97
N THR A 142 -0.18 0.47 5.13
CA THR A 142 -0.07 -0.38 3.92
C THR A 142 -0.03 -1.86 4.28
N THR A 143 0.75 -2.23 5.30
CA THR A 143 0.86 -3.61 5.79
C THR A 143 -0.48 -4.12 6.32
N PHE A 144 -1.13 -3.35 7.21
CA PHE A 144 -2.41 -3.74 7.80
C PHE A 144 -3.55 -3.72 6.79
N THR A 145 -3.53 -2.81 5.82
CA THR A 145 -4.48 -2.80 4.69
C THR A 145 -4.40 -4.11 3.90
N GLY A 146 -3.20 -4.59 3.61
CA GLY A 146 -2.98 -5.87 2.93
C GLY A 146 -3.51 -7.06 3.74
N PHE A 147 -3.25 -7.07 5.05
CA PHE A 147 -3.76 -8.11 5.97
C PHE A 147 -5.29 -8.08 6.06
N LEU A 148 -5.88 -6.92 6.35
CA LEU A 148 -7.33 -6.74 6.52
C LEU A 148 -8.09 -7.05 5.24
N ARG A 149 -7.56 -6.66 4.07
CA ARG A 149 -8.14 -7.04 2.77
C ARG A 149 -8.27 -8.57 2.68
N LYS A 150 -7.19 -9.32 2.89
CA LYS A 150 -7.20 -10.78 2.81
C LYS A 150 -8.13 -11.39 3.85
N TRP A 151 -8.14 -10.84 5.07
CA TRP A 151 -8.99 -11.32 6.14
C TRP A 151 -10.47 -11.10 5.82
N ILE A 152 -10.86 -9.93 5.33
CA ILE A 152 -12.25 -9.62 4.95
C ILE A 152 -12.69 -10.44 3.75
N GLU A 153 -11.87 -10.57 2.70
CA GLU A 153 -12.19 -11.39 1.53
C GLU A 153 -12.46 -12.85 1.91
N ARG A 154 -11.60 -13.44 2.73
CA ARG A 154 -11.75 -14.82 3.22
C ARG A 154 -13.01 -14.96 4.07
N THR A 155 -13.20 -14.06 5.03
CA THR A 155 -14.35 -14.11 5.93
C THR A 155 -15.67 -13.96 5.16
N ALA A 156 -15.73 -13.00 4.23
CA ALA A 156 -16.91 -12.78 3.38
C ALA A 156 -17.20 -14.00 2.50
N ARG A 157 -16.16 -14.62 1.91
CA ARG A 157 -16.31 -15.83 1.10
C ARG A 157 -16.81 -17.01 1.93
N ASP A 158 -16.21 -17.26 3.10
CA ASP A 158 -16.60 -18.35 3.99
C ASP A 158 -18.04 -18.17 4.49
N TRP A 159 -18.43 -16.93 4.82
CA TRP A 159 -19.79 -16.62 5.21
C TRP A 159 -20.77 -16.77 4.04
N GLN A 160 -20.44 -16.27 2.86
CA GLN A 160 -21.28 -16.43 1.67
C GLN A 160 -21.52 -17.91 1.33
N LEU A 161 -20.50 -18.76 1.47
CA LEU A 161 -20.65 -20.21 1.26
C LEU A 161 -21.59 -20.86 2.30
N ARG A 162 -21.58 -20.38 3.55
CA ARG A 162 -22.43 -20.91 4.63
C ARG A 162 -23.86 -20.40 4.58
N THR A 163 -24.04 -19.10 4.37
CA THR A 163 -25.36 -18.44 4.47
C THR A 163 -26.07 -18.31 3.13
N ARG A 164 -25.34 -18.42 2.01
CA ARG A 164 -25.83 -18.13 0.65
C ARG A 164 -26.44 -16.73 0.51
N TRP A 165 -25.95 -15.76 1.28
CA TRP A 165 -26.43 -14.39 1.20
C TRP A 165 -25.79 -13.64 0.04
N ASP A 166 -26.59 -13.26 -0.95
CA ASP A 166 -26.13 -12.58 -2.17
C ASP A 166 -25.50 -11.20 -1.92
N TRP A 167 -25.93 -10.51 -0.85
CA TRP A 167 -25.40 -9.19 -0.50
C TRP A 167 -23.93 -9.22 -0.04
N LEU A 168 -23.39 -10.40 0.33
CA LEU A 168 -21.98 -10.58 0.68
C LEU A 168 -21.07 -10.68 -0.56
N ALA A 169 -21.63 -10.90 -1.75
CA ALA A 169 -20.86 -11.11 -2.98
C ALA A 169 -19.86 -9.97 -3.28
N PRO A 170 -20.20 -8.67 -3.12
CA PRO A 170 -19.24 -7.59 -3.30
C PRO A 170 -18.06 -7.68 -2.31
N TYR A 171 -18.31 -8.07 -1.06
CA TYR A 171 -17.27 -8.14 -0.03
C TYR A 171 -16.30 -9.32 -0.23
N ALA A 172 -16.75 -10.39 -0.89
CA ALA A 172 -15.92 -11.54 -1.24
C ALA A 172 -15.03 -11.31 -2.49
N LEU A 173 -15.34 -10.28 -3.28
CA LEU A 173 -14.66 -9.92 -4.54
C LEU A 173 -14.14 -8.47 -4.48
N VAL A 174 -13.24 -8.20 -3.53
CA VAL A 174 -12.66 -6.86 -3.34
C VAL A 174 -11.99 -6.37 -4.62
N GLY A 175 -12.24 -5.10 -4.95
CA GLY A 175 -11.67 -4.46 -6.14
C GLY A 175 -12.48 -4.66 -7.42
N GLN A 176 -13.58 -5.42 -7.38
CA GLN A 176 -14.51 -5.53 -8.51
C GLN A 176 -15.69 -4.57 -8.35
N TYR A 177 -16.07 -3.91 -9.44
CA TYR A 177 -17.16 -2.93 -9.49
C TYR A 177 -18.49 -3.52 -9.99
N GLY A 178 -18.51 -4.81 -10.25
CA GLY A 178 -19.67 -5.57 -10.68
C GLY A 178 -19.41 -7.06 -10.49
N PRO A 179 -20.44 -7.91 -10.67
CA PRO A 179 -20.31 -9.36 -10.53
C PRO A 179 -19.40 -9.98 -11.60
N ASN A 180 -19.29 -9.34 -12.76
CA ASN A 180 -18.43 -9.76 -13.86
C ASN A 180 -17.28 -8.76 -14.07
N PRO A 181 -16.11 -9.22 -14.53
CA PRO A 181 -15.02 -8.33 -14.92
C PRO A 181 -15.46 -7.34 -16.01
N GLY A 182 -15.15 -6.06 -15.81
CA GLY A 182 -15.53 -4.99 -16.75
C GLY A 182 -16.96 -4.46 -16.61
N ASP A 183 -17.79 -5.09 -15.78
CA ASP A 183 -19.11 -4.55 -15.43
C ASP A 183 -18.99 -3.49 -14.32
N PHE A 184 -19.87 -2.49 -14.37
CA PHE A 184 -19.95 -1.42 -13.37
C PHE A 184 -21.38 -1.29 -12.84
N ARG A 185 -21.55 -1.50 -11.53
CA ARG A 185 -22.80 -1.31 -10.82
C ARG A 185 -22.63 -0.37 -9.63
N CYS A 186 -23.48 0.65 -9.53
CA CYS A 186 -23.43 1.62 -8.43
C CYS A 186 -23.59 0.97 -7.05
N SER A 187 -24.43 -0.06 -6.92
CA SER A 187 -24.58 -0.80 -5.66
C SER A 187 -23.29 -1.50 -5.24
N TRP A 188 -22.61 -2.16 -6.18
CA TRP A 188 -21.30 -2.78 -5.96
C TRP A 188 -20.25 -1.74 -5.58
N TYR A 189 -20.21 -0.62 -6.30
CA TYR A 189 -19.33 0.50 -5.95
C TYR A 189 -19.57 0.99 -4.52
N ALA A 190 -20.81 1.18 -4.09
CA ALA A 190 -21.13 1.62 -2.72
C ALA A 190 -20.60 0.63 -1.67
N HIS A 191 -20.80 -0.68 -1.88
CA HIS A 191 -20.26 -1.72 -1.00
C HIS A 191 -18.72 -1.72 -1.00
N GLN A 192 -18.08 -1.62 -2.17
CA GLN A 192 -16.62 -1.53 -2.28
C GLN A 192 -16.07 -0.26 -1.62
N PHE A 193 -16.79 0.85 -1.71
CA PHE A 193 -16.40 2.12 -1.10
C PHE A 193 -16.46 2.02 0.43
N VAL A 194 -17.58 1.52 0.96
CA VAL A 194 -17.75 1.21 2.40
C VAL A 194 -16.66 0.25 2.88
N GLN A 195 -16.40 -0.82 2.13
CA GLN A 195 -15.38 -1.80 2.48
C GLN A 195 -13.98 -1.19 2.48
N ALA A 196 -13.63 -0.47 1.43
CA ALA A 196 -12.33 0.16 1.29
C ALA A 196 -12.07 1.18 2.40
N ILE A 197 -13.05 2.01 2.74
CA ILE A 197 -12.86 3.08 3.72
C ILE A 197 -13.11 2.58 5.14
N LEU A 198 -14.29 2.01 5.42
CA LEU A 198 -14.71 1.71 6.79
C LEU A 198 -14.22 0.37 7.32
N LEU A 199 -14.11 -0.65 6.46
CA LEU A 199 -13.71 -2.00 6.91
C LEU A 199 -12.21 -2.25 6.79
N ILE A 200 -11.55 -1.63 5.81
CA ILE A 200 -10.12 -1.82 5.56
C ILE A 200 -9.34 -0.58 6.00
N GLY A 201 -9.60 0.57 5.38
CA GLY A 201 -8.78 1.77 5.53
C GLY A 201 -8.77 2.32 6.96
N LEU A 202 -9.94 2.59 7.53
CA LEU A 202 -10.08 3.16 8.85
C LEU A 202 -9.49 2.23 9.94
N PRO A 203 -9.81 0.93 9.99
CA PRO A 203 -9.19 0.03 10.98
C PRO A 203 -7.68 -0.09 10.81
N ALA A 204 -7.16 -0.17 9.58
CA ALA A 204 -5.72 -0.19 9.33
C ALA A 204 -5.02 1.05 9.92
N ARG A 205 -5.62 2.23 9.72
CA ARG A 205 -5.11 3.50 10.24
C ARG A 205 -5.24 3.60 11.76
N VAL A 206 -6.35 3.16 12.35
CA VAL A 206 -6.52 3.12 13.81
C VAL A 206 -5.44 2.25 14.46
N VAL A 207 -5.17 1.07 13.91
CA VAL A 207 -4.10 0.18 14.41
C VAL A 207 -2.73 0.84 14.22
N SER A 208 -2.45 1.40 13.04
CA SER A 208 -1.19 2.08 12.72
C SER A 208 -0.89 3.24 13.67
N LEU A 209 -1.85 4.15 13.85
CA LEU A 209 -1.74 5.30 14.76
C LEU A 209 -1.69 4.85 16.22
N GLY A 210 -2.41 3.78 16.58
CA GLY A 210 -2.33 3.17 17.91
C GLY A 210 -0.93 2.63 18.23
N LEU A 211 -0.26 2.00 17.26
CA LEU A 211 1.12 1.53 17.41
C LEU A 211 2.12 2.70 17.49
N ILE A 212 1.92 3.76 16.70
CA ILE A 212 2.72 4.98 16.80
C ILE A 212 2.58 5.59 18.20
N MET A 213 1.34 5.75 18.67
CA MET A 213 1.06 6.24 20.01
C MET A 213 1.66 5.35 21.10
N GLY A 214 1.50 4.03 20.99
CA GLY A 214 2.12 3.06 21.88
C GLY A 214 3.64 3.19 21.90
N SER A 215 4.28 3.43 20.75
CA SER A 215 5.73 3.63 20.67
C SER A 215 6.18 4.94 21.33
N LEU A 216 5.33 5.97 21.36
CA LEU A 216 5.61 7.24 22.02
C LEU A 216 5.40 7.17 23.53
N THR A 217 4.44 6.35 23.99
CA THR A 217 4.11 6.23 25.42
C THR A 217 4.96 5.19 26.15
N LEU A 218 5.33 4.09 25.48
CA LEU A 218 6.05 2.97 26.10
C LEU A 218 7.57 3.11 26.01
N LEU A 219 8.10 3.77 24.97
CA LEU A 219 9.54 3.94 24.80
C LEU A 219 9.99 5.28 25.39
N PRO A 220 11.16 5.31 26.04
CA PRO A 220 11.82 6.57 26.36
C PRO A 220 11.95 7.45 25.11
N ALA A 221 11.77 8.77 25.25
CA ALA A 221 11.83 9.70 24.12
C ALA A 221 13.15 9.63 23.32
N ALA A 222 14.24 9.19 23.95
CA ALA A 222 15.54 8.98 23.31
C ALA A 222 15.58 7.76 22.37
N LEU A 223 14.64 6.82 22.52
CA LEU A 223 14.56 5.58 21.75
C LEU A 223 13.35 5.55 20.81
N SER A 224 12.38 6.45 20.99
CA SER A 224 11.23 6.54 20.09
C SER A 224 11.67 7.14 18.75
N PRO A 225 11.62 6.38 17.63
CA PRO A 225 12.04 6.87 16.33
C PRO A 225 11.16 8.03 15.85
N VAL A 226 9.89 8.04 16.24
CA VAL A 226 8.94 9.12 15.94
C VAL A 226 9.33 10.40 16.69
N SER A 227 9.68 10.30 17.99
CA SER A 227 10.12 11.48 18.75
C SER A 227 11.45 12.03 18.23
N LEU A 228 12.39 11.17 17.85
CA LEU A 228 13.68 11.59 17.28
C LEU A 228 13.47 12.33 15.94
N LEU A 229 12.61 11.80 15.07
CA LEU A 229 12.31 12.43 13.79
C LEU A 229 11.54 13.75 13.96
N ALA A 230 10.63 13.85 14.93
CA ALA A 230 9.93 15.09 15.24
C ALA A 230 10.90 16.19 15.70
N ARG A 231 11.85 15.85 16.57
CA ARG A 231 12.91 16.78 16.99
C ARG A 231 13.81 17.17 15.83
N ALA A 232 14.18 16.22 14.96
CA ALA A 232 14.99 16.50 13.79
C ALA A 232 14.29 17.49 12.84
N TRP A 233 12.98 17.34 12.61
CA TRP A 233 12.20 18.31 11.85
C TRP A 233 12.17 19.68 12.53
N TYR A 234 11.84 19.70 13.83
CA TYR A 234 11.69 20.94 14.59
C TYR A 234 12.99 21.76 14.66
N PHE A 235 14.13 21.09 14.86
CA PHE A 235 15.46 21.71 14.97
C PHE A 235 16.26 21.69 13.65
N SER A 236 15.62 21.42 12.51
CA SER A 236 16.28 21.33 11.19
C SER A 236 16.89 22.64 10.68
N GLY A 237 16.51 23.78 11.26
CA GLY A 237 16.89 25.11 10.76
C GLY A 237 16.16 25.53 9.49
N LEU A 238 15.23 24.70 8.97
CA LEU A 238 14.38 25.03 7.83
C LEU A 238 13.34 26.09 8.19
N THR A 239 13.02 26.97 7.24
CA THR A 239 11.91 27.92 7.40
C THR A 239 10.55 27.20 7.42
N CYS A 240 9.50 27.86 7.91
CA CYS A 240 8.16 27.27 7.91
C CYS A 240 7.68 26.84 6.52
N ASP A 241 7.99 27.65 5.51
CA ASP A 241 7.59 27.36 4.13
C ASP A 241 8.34 26.15 3.60
N GLN A 242 9.64 26.04 3.88
CA GLN A 242 10.45 24.88 3.51
C GLN A 242 9.93 23.61 4.21
N GLN A 243 9.73 23.65 5.52
CA GLN A 243 9.17 22.50 6.25
C GLN A 243 7.82 22.10 5.71
N THR A 244 6.94 23.07 5.42
CA THR A 244 5.63 22.84 4.81
C THR A 244 5.76 22.13 3.47
N VAL A 245 6.65 22.62 2.59
CA VAL A 245 6.91 21.99 1.28
C VAL A 245 7.40 20.55 1.44
N PHE A 246 8.40 20.31 2.29
CA PHE A 246 8.93 18.96 2.49
C PHE A 246 7.90 18.01 3.10
N ILE A 247 7.28 18.41 4.21
CA ILE A 247 6.43 17.56 5.05
C ILE A 247 5.06 17.34 4.42
N LEU A 248 4.49 18.33 3.73
CA LEU A 248 3.14 18.22 3.17
C LEU A 248 3.12 17.91 1.67
N TYR A 249 4.21 18.13 0.92
CA TYR A 249 4.22 17.89 -0.52
C TYR A 249 5.21 16.80 -0.91
N LEU A 250 6.51 16.97 -0.65
CA LEU A 250 7.54 16.06 -1.19
C LEU A 250 7.53 14.68 -0.53
N ILE A 251 7.50 14.63 0.81
CA ILE A 251 7.47 13.37 1.54
C ILE A 251 6.16 12.62 1.27
N PRO A 252 4.99 13.29 1.28
CA PRO A 252 3.77 12.61 0.92
C PRO A 252 3.71 12.09 -0.49
N LEU A 253 4.16 12.88 -1.46
CA LEU A 253 4.19 12.45 -2.86
C LEU A 253 5.11 11.23 -3.06
N SER A 254 6.29 11.23 -2.44
CA SER A 254 7.21 10.09 -2.51
C SER A 254 6.69 8.87 -1.74
N GLY A 255 6.05 9.08 -0.58
CA GLY A 255 5.40 8.04 0.20
C GLY A 255 4.26 7.37 -0.56
N ASP A 256 3.39 8.16 -1.21
CA ASP A 256 2.30 7.67 -2.06
C ASP A 256 2.87 6.88 -3.26
N ALA A 257 3.91 7.39 -3.93
CA ALA A 257 4.58 6.68 -5.02
C ALA A 257 5.18 5.33 -4.56
N LEU A 258 5.82 5.31 -3.40
CA LEU A 258 6.36 4.09 -2.81
C LEU A 258 5.23 3.11 -2.44
N GLN A 259 4.14 3.60 -1.87
CA GLN A 259 2.96 2.80 -1.55
C GLN A 259 2.39 2.15 -2.82
N PHE A 260 2.29 2.89 -3.93
CA PHE A 260 1.88 2.31 -5.21
C PHE A 260 2.82 1.19 -5.68
N ILE A 261 4.13 1.42 -5.61
CA ILE A 261 5.13 0.41 -5.99
C ILE A 261 5.01 -0.84 -5.10
N ILE A 262 4.87 -0.66 -3.78
CA ILE A 262 4.73 -1.77 -2.82
C ILE A 262 3.44 -2.54 -3.11
N ILE A 263 2.32 -1.86 -3.30
CA ILE A 263 1.03 -2.49 -3.59
C ILE A 263 1.12 -3.27 -4.91
N ASP A 264 1.67 -2.67 -5.96
CA ASP A 264 1.81 -3.29 -7.28
C ASP A 264 2.74 -4.52 -7.22
N LYS A 265 3.87 -4.43 -6.50
CA LYS A 265 4.76 -5.58 -6.28
C LYS A 265 4.13 -6.66 -5.41
N LEU A 266 3.41 -6.31 -4.34
CA LEU A 266 2.70 -7.30 -3.52
C LEU A 266 1.57 -8.00 -4.30
N GLN A 267 0.93 -7.29 -5.24
CA GLN A 267 -0.02 -7.89 -6.18
C GLN A 267 0.70 -8.81 -7.17
N ALA A 268 1.84 -8.41 -7.73
CA ALA A 268 2.62 -9.22 -8.66
C ALA A 268 3.23 -10.50 -8.02
N PHE A 269 3.79 -10.40 -6.80
CA PHE A 269 4.43 -11.54 -6.12
C PHE A 269 3.46 -12.45 -5.37
N GLY A 270 2.26 -11.97 -5.04
CA GLY A 270 1.24 -12.77 -4.37
C GLY A 270 0.61 -13.86 -5.23
N GLY A 271 1.07 -14.05 -6.48
CA GLY A 271 0.40 -14.93 -7.44
C GLY A 271 -1.03 -14.50 -7.69
N PHE A 272 -1.39 -13.23 -7.41
CA PHE A 272 -2.63 -12.69 -7.92
C PHE A 272 -2.44 -12.74 -9.42
N PRO A 273 -3.25 -13.51 -10.15
CA PRO A 273 -3.44 -13.13 -11.53
C PRO A 273 -3.85 -11.66 -11.41
N GLN A 274 -3.07 -10.75 -11.99
CA GLN A 274 -3.77 -9.83 -12.87
C GLN A 274 -4.67 -10.78 -13.65
N ARG A 275 -5.99 -10.74 -13.41
CA ARG A 275 -6.90 -11.16 -14.47
C ARG A 275 -6.74 -10.12 -15.59
N SER A 276 -5.50 -9.98 -16.10
CA SER A 276 -5.24 -9.74 -17.49
C SER A 276 -6.10 -10.76 -18.20
N ALA A 277 -6.94 -10.24 -19.09
CA ALA A 277 -7.68 -10.99 -20.07
C ALA A 277 -7.14 -12.41 -20.23
N PHE A 278 -7.98 -13.40 -19.92
CA PHE A 278 -7.82 -14.67 -20.59
C PHE A 278 -7.60 -14.36 -22.08
N PRO A 279 -6.68 -15.06 -22.77
CA PRO A 279 -6.59 -14.91 -24.21
C PRO A 279 -8.01 -15.13 -24.73
N VAL A 280 -8.57 -14.08 -25.33
CA VAL A 280 -9.70 -14.26 -26.23
C VAL A 280 -9.08 -15.11 -27.33
N ASP A 281 -9.34 -16.41 -27.30
CA ASP A 281 -9.24 -17.22 -28.50
C ASP A 281 -10.19 -16.57 -29.49
N SER A 282 -9.61 -15.67 -30.30
CA SER A 282 -10.23 -15.08 -31.46
C SER A 282 -10.24 -16.16 -32.53
N ASP A 283 -11.14 -17.13 -32.38
CA ASP A 283 -11.54 -18.05 -33.43
C ASP A 283 -12.91 -18.60 -33.07
N THR A 284 -13.95 -17.83 -33.40
CA THR A 284 -15.22 -18.34 -33.92
C THR A 284 -16.07 -17.16 -34.38
N ASP A 285 -15.95 -16.86 -35.67
CA ASP A 285 -17.06 -16.33 -36.45
C ASP A 285 -18.22 -17.33 -36.36
N ASP A 286 -19.34 -16.94 -35.76
CA ASP A 286 -20.65 -17.45 -36.18
C ASP A 286 -21.79 -16.49 -35.72
N PRO A 287 -22.58 -15.92 -36.64
CA PRO A 287 -23.71 -15.07 -36.29
C PRO A 287 -24.99 -15.92 -36.22
N GLY A 288 -25.55 -16.14 -35.02
CA GLY A 288 -26.83 -16.83 -34.95
C GLY A 288 -27.42 -17.08 -33.56
N ALA A 289 -28.48 -16.33 -33.25
CA ALA A 289 -29.68 -16.77 -32.52
C ALA A 289 -29.59 -17.28 -31.06
N GLY A 290 -30.33 -16.59 -30.18
CA GLY A 290 -31.41 -17.22 -29.41
C GLY A 290 -31.05 -17.97 -28.11
N SER A 291 -31.37 -17.34 -26.98
CA SER A 291 -32.06 -17.91 -25.80
C SER A 291 -32.15 -19.45 -25.68
N THR A 292 -31.57 -20.06 -24.62
CA THR A 292 -32.30 -20.80 -23.57
C THR A 292 -31.39 -21.48 -22.52
N GLN A 293 -31.88 -21.47 -21.27
CA GLN A 293 -31.78 -22.51 -20.22
C GLN A 293 -30.43 -23.16 -19.86
N LEU A 294 -29.95 -22.85 -18.65
CA LEU A 294 -29.10 -23.76 -17.87
C LEU A 294 -29.99 -24.74 -17.08
N ALA A 295 -30.06 -25.98 -17.56
CA ALA A 295 -30.42 -27.16 -16.77
C ALA A 295 -29.45 -28.30 -17.12
N GLY A 296 -29.09 -29.13 -16.13
CA GLY A 296 -28.50 -30.44 -16.37
C GLY A 296 -27.01 -30.57 -16.04
N ARG A 297 -26.69 -30.69 -14.75
CA ARG A 297 -25.39 -31.19 -14.30
C ARG A 297 -25.38 -32.72 -14.44
N LYS A 298 -24.45 -33.20 -15.27
CA LYS A 298 -24.13 -34.58 -15.65
C LYS A 298 -24.29 -35.63 -14.52
N LEU A 299 -25.03 -36.68 -14.84
CA LEU A 299 -24.91 -38.02 -14.26
C LEU A 299 -23.63 -38.68 -14.81
N LEU A 300 -22.81 -39.19 -13.90
CA LEU A 300 -21.64 -39.99 -14.18
C LEU A 300 -22.05 -41.37 -14.69
N SER A 301 -21.47 -41.75 -15.81
CA SER A 301 -21.46 -43.10 -16.37
C SER A 301 -20.62 -44.05 -15.50
N SER A 302 -21.18 -45.19 -15.13
CA SER A 302 -20.40 -46.39 -14.85
C SER A 302 -21.01 -47.57 -15.61
N SER A 303 -20.37 -47.91 -16.72
CA SER A 303 -20.54 -49.18 -17.43
C SER A 303 -19.94 -50.31 -16.60
N THR A 304 -20.70 -51.35 -16.28
CA THR A 304 -20.15 -52.69 -16.07
C THR A 304 -21.15 -53.76 -16.49
N SER A 305 -20.59 -54.82 -17.03
CA SER A 305 -21.13 -55.80 -17.96
C SER A 305 -22.02 -56.86 -17.32
N THR A 306 -22.95 -57.31 -18.15
CA THR A 306 -23.61 -58.63 -18.23
C THR A 306 -22.91 -59.81 -17.55
N GLY A 307 -23.70 -60.58 -16.80
CA GLY A 307 -23.50 -62.00 -16.50
C GLY A 307 -24.82 -62.65 -16.10
N PRO A 308 -25.33 -63.69 -16.79
CA PRO A 308 -26.54 -64.40 -16.42
C PRO A 308 -26.22 -65.71 -15.67
N ALA A 309 -26.87 -65.94 -14.54
CA ALA A 309 -27.10 -67.24 -13.88
C ALA A 309 -28.19 -67.01 -12.81
N ALA A 310 -29.43 -67.46 -13.00
CA ALA A 310 -29.94 -68.81 -12.76
C ALA A 310 -30.42 -69.02 -11.30
N ASN A 311 -31.63 -69.57 -11.17
CA ASN A 311 -32.33 -70.09 -9.99
C ASN A 311 -32.88 -69.02 -9.02
N GLU A 312 -34.10 -69.07 -8.47
CA GLU A 312 -34.85 -70.23 -7.94
C GLU A 312 -36.34 -69.85 -7.73
N LEU A 313 -37.27 -70.74 -8.13
CA LEU A 313 -38.41 -71.24 -7.35
C LEU A 313 -39.26 -70.27 -6.48
N ARG A 314 -40.46 -69.90 -6.98
CA ARG A 314 -41.79 -70.36 -6.52
C ARG A 314 -42.90 -69.63 -7.26
#